data_AF-A0A428SDZ5-F1
#
_entry.id   AF-A0A428SDZ5-F1
#
_cell.length_a   1.000
_cell.length_b   1.000
_cell.length_c   1.000
_cell.angle_alpha   90.00
_cell.angle_beta   90.00
_cell.angle_gamma   90.00
#
_symmetry.space_group_name_H-M   'P 1'
#
loop_
_entity.id
_entity.type
_entity.pdbx_description
1 polymer ?
#
loop_
_entity_poly.entity_id
_entity_poly.type
_entity_poly.pdbx_seq_one_letter_code
_entity_poly.pdbx_strand_id
1 'polypeptide(L)'
;MPDTSKPHDEHVDGKSSLESNAEEAHPTGALAMDSIHRQQVEKKLKRKLDARCSLFVLIYIMNYLDRNNIAAARLKGLQADLKLDDTEYATCLSILYVGYILMQVPSNMFINRISRPSLYIACAMLLWGLVSTLSGVVHNFTGMVLIRFFLGFVEAAFLPGALLILSKWYTRKELTTRNAILFCGNLISNAFSALIGAGVLSNMQGVLGHAAWRWLFWIEGAITMAVAISAAIILPDLPHNSRGFTEEERQVAQLRMIEDVGEADTDSSEEGIFYGFNLAIKDVKIYIMMLTFTAYVVGLSFNAFFPTLTGTLGFEYVPTLLMSSPPWVFSCIVSLINAWHSDRTEEKFWHIVGPICVGIVGFVISMSTLNVAARYVALFLQASSYAGFIRAVAIAMINAFSQLGNVAGSYVWALPENGFRKSYGIVLSMFGVTIVGCWIFRMILVDLNKKLDAGESAWETRRDVAAQTAAVEVMDNPDEALRMKRDFRYLI
;
A
#
# COMPACT_ATOMS: atom_id res chain seq x y z
N MET A 1 1.04 -74.91 -16.76
CA MET A 1 1.20 -73.47 -17.03
C MET A 1 1.44 -72.78 -15.71
N PRO A 2 2.68 -72.37 -15.41
CA PRO A 2 3.00 -71.55 -14.26
C PRO A 2 2.88 -70.06 -14.65
N ASP A 3 2.33 -69.23 -13.76
CA ASP A 3 2.24 -67.79 -13.99
C ASP A 3 3.11 -67.04 -12.99
N THR A 4 4.03 -66.25 -13.53
CA THR A 4 4.95 -65.35 -12.83
C THR A 4 4.86 -64.00 -13.56
N SER A 5 4.49 -62.92 -12.87
CA SER A 5 5.14 -61.59 -12.96
C SER A 5 4.33 -60.48 -12.27
N LYS A 6 5.05 -59.65 -11.52
CA LYS A 6 4.75 -58.26 -11.09
C LYS A 6 4.50 -57.35 -12.33
N PRO A 7 3.84 -56.17 -12.26
CA PRO A 7 4.36 -54.99 -11.53
C PRO A 7 3.38 -53.95 -10.92
N HIS A 8 3.96 -53.17 -9.99
CA HIS A 8 3.80 -51.74 -9.63
C HIS A 8 2.42 -51.03 -9.68
N ASP A 9 2.03 -50.47 -8.53
CA ASP A 9 1.65 -49.05 -8.42
C ASP A 9 1.99 -48.51 -7.01
N GLU A 10 2.94 -47.59 -6.96
CA GLU A 10 3.30 -46.79 -5.77
C GLU A 10 2.39 -45.56 -5.72
N HIS A 11 1.40 -45.54 -4.83
CA HIS A 11 0.84 -44.29 -4.32
C HIS A 11 1.57 -43.93 -3.02
N VAL A 12 2.55 -43.04 -3.14
CA VAL A 12 3.28 -42.45 -2.01
C VAL A 12 2.35 -41.47 -1.29
N ASP A 13 1.96 -41.85 -0.07
CA ASP A 13 1.28 -41.00 0.91
C ASP A 13 2.13 -39.78 1.28
N GLY A 14 1.86 -38.63 0.65
CA GLY A 14 2.48 -37.33 0.95
C GLY A 14 1.85 -36.60 2.15
N LYS A 15 1.11 -37.29 3.03
CA LYS A 15 0.38 -36.67 4.15
C LYS A 15 1.05 -36.80 5.53
N SER A 16 2.06 -37.66 5.72
CA SER A 16 2.63 -37.84 7.07
C SER A 16 3.82 -36.92 7.42
N SER A 17 4.35 -36.14 6.47
CA SER A 17 5.54 -35.29 6.69
C SER A 17 5.25 -33.82 7.03
N LEU A 18 3.97 -33.42 7.04
CA LEU A 18 3.54 -32.07 7.44
C LEU A 18 2.99 -32.01 8.87
N GLU A 19 2.45 -33.12 9.39
CA GLU A 19 1.99 -33.20 10.79
C GLU A 19 3.14 -33.46 11.77
N SER A 20 4.21 -34.14 11.33
CA SER A 20 5.33 -34.49 12.23
C SER A 20 6.28 -33.34 12.57
N ASN A 21 6.18 -32.18 11.90
CA ASN A 21 7.04 -31.02 12.17
C ASN A 21 6.33 -29.92 12.99
N ALA A 22 5.07 -30.13 13.39
CA ALA A 22 4.34 -29.22 14.27
C ALA A 22 4.51 -29.55 15.76
N GLU A 23 5.05 -30.73 16.11
CA GLU A 23 5.19 -31.19 17.50
C GLU A 23 6.53 -30.83 18.19
N GLU A 24 7.52 -30.26 17.49
CA GLU A 24 8.87 -30.04 18.07
C GLU A 24 9.26 -28.58 18.42
N ALA A 25 8.29 -27.67 18.53
CA ALA A 25 8.54 -26.33 19.07
C ALA A 25 7.60 -26.02 20.23
N HIS A 26 7.76 -26.70 21.35
CA HIS A 26 7.03 -26.32 22.56
C HIS A 26 7.47 -24.91 23.03
N PRO A 27 6.55 -23.92 23.14
CA PRO A 27 6.85 -22.60 23.69
C PRO A 27 6.97 -22.62 25.23
N THR A 28 7.45 -23.72 25.82
CA THR A 28 7.53 -23.91 27.28
C THR A 28 8.53 -22.96 27.94
N GLY A 29 9.57 -22.55 27.23
CA GLY A 29 10.61 -21.68 27.76
C GLY A 29 10.14 -20.24 28.04
N ALA A 30 9.30 -19.68 27.17
CA ALA A 30 8.85 -18.29 27.29
C ALA A 30 7.52 -18.14 28.05
N LEU A 31 6.73 -19.21 28.22
CA LEU A 31 5.65 -19.28 29.22
C LEU A 31 6.20 -19.38 30.66
N ALA A 32 7.41 -19.91 30.84
CA ALA A 32 8.10 -20.00 32.13
C ALA A 32 8.94 -18.76 32.50
N MET A 33 9.00 -17.74 31.63
CA MET A 33 9.74 -16.50 31.89
C MET A 33 9.00 -15.59 32.88
N ASP A 34 9.73 -15.00 33.82
CA ASP A 34 9.19 -13.96 34.70
C ASP A 34 8.60 -12.79 33.88
N SER A 35 7.45 -12.28 34.32
CA SER A 35 6.65 -11.26 33.62
C SER A 35 7.45 -9.99 33.30
N ILE A 36 8.37 -9.60 34.19
CA ILE A 36 9.24 -8.44 34.03
C ILE A 36 10.32 -8.71 32.98
N HIS A 37 10.91 -9.91 32.99
CA HIS A 37 11.91 -10.31 32.01
C HIS A 37 11.31 -10.38 30.60
N ARG A 38 10.10 -10.94 30.48
CA ARG A 38 9.34 -11.00 29.24
C ARG A 38 9.11 -9.61 28.62
N GLN A 39 8.68 -8.62 29.42
CA GLN A 39 8.48 -7.25 28.96
C GLN A 39 9.78 -6.57 28.47
N GLN A 40 10.92 -6.86 29.12
CA GLN A 40 12.21 -6.32 28.71
C GLN A 40 12.70 -6.90 27.37
N VAL A 41 12.54 -8.21 27.19
CA VAL A 41 12.86 -8.91 25.93
C VAL A 41 11.94 -8.40 24.82
N GLU A 42 10.65 -8.25 25.09
CA GLU A 42 9.68 -7.71 24.13
C GLU A 42 10.05 -6.27 23.68
N LYS A 43 10.45 -5.39 24.59
CA LYS A 43 10.86 -4.02 24.25
C LYS A 43 12.12 -3.98 23.39
N LYS A 44 13.08 -4.87 23.65
CA LYS A 44 14.31 -5.00 22.83
C LYS A 44 13.98 -5.55 21.44
N LEU A 45 13.17 -6.61 21.37
CA LEU A 45 12.68 -7.19 20.12
C LEU A 45 11.99 -6.12 19.27
N LYS A 46 11.02 -5.39 19.83
CA LYS A 46 10.27 -4.34 19.11
C LYS A 46 11.20 -3.28 18.52
N ARG A 47 12.13 -2.72 19.29
CA ARG A 47 13.07 -1.70 18.80
C ARG A 47 13.94 -2.20 17.65
N LYS A 48 14.40 -3.45 17.74
CA LYS A 48 15.21 -4.08 16.70
C LYS A 48 14.40 -4.34 15.44
N LEU A 49 13.13 -4.70 15.61
CA LEU A 49 12.19 -4.93 14.53
C LEU A 49 11.77 -3.62 13.86
N ASP A 50 11.43 -2.59 14.62
CA ASP A 50 11.12 -1.25 14.12
C ASP A 50 12.30 -0.68 13.31
N ALA A 51 13.55 -0.84 13.79
CA ALA A 51 14.75 -0.38 13.08
C ALA A 51 15.04 -1.15 11.77
N ARG A 52 14.59 -2.40 11.64
CA ARG A 52 14.70 -3.15 10.39
C ARG A 52 13.52 -2.88 9.46
N CYS A 53 12.32 -2.75 10.02
CA CYS A 53 11.10 -2.44 9.29
C CYS A 53 11.05 -1.00 8.79
N SER A 54 11.81 -0.07 9.38
CA SER A 54 12.00 1.28 8.80
C SER A 54 12.58 1.21 7.39
N LEU A 55 13.28 0.12 7.03
CA LEU A 55 13.73 -0.11 5.66
C LEU A 55 12.55 -0.29 4.70
N PHE A 56 11.41 -0.86 5.11
CA PHE A 56 10.21 -0.90 4.25
C PHE A 56 9.72 0.50 3.91
N VAL A 57 9.81 1.45 4.84
CA VAL A 57 9.49 2.85 4.57
C VAL A 57 10.42 3.43 3.52
N LEU A 58 11.73 3.16 3.63
CA LEU A 58 12.71 3.60 2.62
C LEU A 58 12.43 2.97 1.25
N ILE A 59 12.15 1.67 1.20
CA ILE A 59 11.83 0.97 -0.07
C ILE A 59 10.54 1.54 -0.67
N TYR A 60 9.53 1.83 0.15
CA TYR A 60 8.30 2.45 -0.31
C TYR A 60 8.50 3.91 -0.76
N ILE A 61 9.46 4.63 -0.17
CA ILE A 61 9.88 5.94 -0.66
C ILE A 61 10.48 5.78 -2.05
N MET A 62 11.47 4.89 -2.23
CA MET A 62 12.08 4.60 -3.55
C MET A 62 11.00 4.20 -4.57
N ASN A 63 9.99 3.48 -4.13
CA ASN A 63 8.88 3.01 -4.96
C ASN A 63 8.14 4.13 -5.65
N TYR A 64 7.76 5.13 -4.87
CA TYR A 64 7.10 6.31 -5.42
C TYR A 64 8.07 7.30 -6.06
N LEU A 65 9.36 7.30 -5.71
CA LEU A 65 10.35 8.12 -6.39
C LEU A 65 10.41 7.72 -7.88
N ASP A 66 10.59 6.42 -8.15
CA ASP A 66 10.65 5.90 -9.52
C ASP A 66 9.37 6.17 -10.33
N ARG A 67 8.18 6.09 -9.70
CA ARG A 67 6.91 6.45 -10.35
C ARG A 67 6.85 7.93 -10.73
N ASN A 68 7.24 8.81 -9.80
CA ASN A 68 7.15 10.25 -9.95
C ASN A 68 8.25 10.84 -10.85
N ASN A 69 9.33 10.11 -11.11
CA ASN A 69 10.44 10.60 -11.95
C ASN A 69 10.01 11.02 -13.34
N ILE A 70 8.99 10.39 -13.92
CA ILE A 70 8.49 10.81 -15.24
C ILE A 70 7.82 12.17 -15.21
N ALA A 71 7.20 12.54 -14.08
CA ALA A 71 6.57 13.84 -13.90
C ALA A 71 7.62 14.95 -13.84
N ALA A 72 8.69 14.72 -13.08
CA ALA A 72 9.83 15.64 -13.01
C ALA A 72 10.57 15.72 -14.37
N ALA A 73 10.83 14.57 -15.00
CA ALA A 73 11.50 14.48 -16.30
C ALA A 73 10.72 15.17 -17.44
N ARG A 74 9.38 15.17 -17.38
CA ARG A 74 8.54 15.89 -18.36
C ARG A 74 8.93 17.36 -18.47
N LEU A 75 9.18 18.02 -17.32
CA LEU A 75 9.53 19.43 -17.29
C LEU A 75 10.90 19.73 -17.94
N LYS A 76 11.80 18.74 -18.07
CA LYS A 76 13.14 18.91 -18.67
C LYS A 76 13.31 18.15 -19.98
N GLY A 77 12.27 18.20 -20.81
CA GLY A 77 12.37 17.84 -22.22
C GLY A 77 12.22 16.35 -22.53
N LEU A 78 11.77 15.51 -21.59
CA LEU A 78 11.48 14.09 -21.88
C LEU A 78 10.50 13.93 -23.04
N GLN A 79 9.41 14.72 -23.08
CA GLN A 79 8.45 14.68 -24.19
C GLN A 79 9.08 15.12 -25.51
N ALA A 80 9.97 16.12 -25.50
CA ALA A 80 10.62 16.62 -26.70
C ALA A 80 11.67 15.64 -27.25
N ASP A 81 12.47 15.01 -26.37
CA ASP A 81 13.53 14.06 -26.73
C ASP A 81 12.96 12.76 -27.31
N LEU A 82 11.84 12.28 -26.74
CA LEU A 82 11.15 11.06 -27.18
C LEU A 82 10.05 11.32 -28.24
N LYS A 83 9.79 12.59 -28.59
CA LYS A 83 8.72 13.03 -29.49
C LYS A 83 7.33 12.49 -29.10
N LEU A 84 7.00 12.58 -27.81
CA LEU A 84 5.75 12.08 -27.27
C LEU A 84 4.63 13.12 -27.39
N ASP A 85 3.46 12.67 -27.85
CA ASP A 85 2.22 13.41 -27.67
C ASP A 85 1.76 13.38 -26.19
N ASP A 86 0.85 14.29 -25.81
CA ASP A 86 0.27 14.30 -24.46
C ASP A 86 -0.53 13.02 -24.17
N THR A 87 -1.18 12.44 -25.19
CA THR A 87 -1.88 11.15 -25.08
C THR A 87 -0.91 9.99 -24.86
N GLU A 88 0.23 10.01 -25.56
CA GLU A 88 1.29 9.01 -25.43
C GLU A 88 1.99 9.10 -24.06
N TYR A 89 2.17 10.32 -23.54
CA TYR A 89 2.67 10.53 -22.19
C TYR A 89 1.70 9.98 -21.13
N ALA A 90 0.40 10.26 -21.26
CA ALA A 90 -0.63 9.68 -20.40
C ALA A 90 -0.67 8.15 -20.48
N THR A 91 -0.45 7.60 -21.68
CA THR A 91 -0.32 6.14 -21.87
C THR A 91 0.88 5.58 -21.10
N CYS A 92 2.05 6.23 -21.16
CA CYS A 92 3.23 5.84 -20.39
C CYS A 92 3.01 5.85 -18.87
N LEU A 93 2.17 6.76 -18.36
CA LEU A 93 1.78 6.78 -16.94
C LEU A 93 0.84 5.62 -16.60
N SER A 94 -0.19 5.42 -17.42
CA SER A 94 -1.25 4.45 -17.16
C SER A 94 -0.79 2.99 -17.28
N ILE A 95 0.10 2.68 -18.23
CA ILE A 95 0.52 1.29 -18.51
C ILE A 95 1.27 0.64 -17.35
N LEU A 96 1.93 1.45 -16.51
CA LEU A 96 2.56 0.99 -15.28
C LEU A 96 1.52 0.37 -14.35
N TYR A 97 0.38 1.05 -14.15
CA TYR A 97 -0.69 0.55 -13.30
C TYR A 97 -1.39 -0.68 -13.89
N VAL A 98 -1.45 -0.81 -15.22
CA VAL A 98 -1.94 -2.03 -15.88
C VAL A 98 -1.04 -3.23 -15.53
N GLY A 99 0.28 -3.09 -15.70
CA GLY A 99 1.25 -4.12 -15.30
C GLY A 99 1.16 -4.43 -13.80
N TYR A 100 0.99 -3.40 -12.97
CA TYR A 100 0.84 -3.54 -11.53
C TYR A 100 -0.38 -4.38 -11.14
N ILE A 101 -1.56 -4.05 -11.68
CA ILE A 101 -2.82 -4.77 -11.37
C ILE A 101 -2.72 -6.24 -11.80
N LEU A 102 -2.17 -6.51 -12.99
CA LEU A 102 -2.03 -7.86 -13.51
C LEU A 102 -1.18 -8.75 -12.60
N MET A 103 -0.10 -8.22 -12.03
CA MET A 103 0.82 -8.99 -11.20
C MET A 103 0.51 -8.93 -9.70
N GLN A 104 -0.36 -8.01 -9.26
CA GLN A 104 -0.74 -7.89 -7.84
C GLN A 104 -1.46 -9.15 -7.31
N VAL A 105 -2.39 -9.71 -8.09
CA VAL A 105 -3.11 -10.94 -7.69
C VAL A 105 -2.19 -12.16 -7.69
N PRO A 106 -1.45 -12.47 -8.78
CA PRO A 106 -0.50 -13.57 -8.78
C PRO A 106 0.57 -13.44 -7.69
N SER A 107 1.16 -12.25 -7.53
CA SER A 107 2.22 -12.05 -6.53
C SER A 107 1.73 -12.32 -5.11
N ASN A 108 0.51 -11.89 -4.77
CA ASN A 108 -0.10 -12.19 -3.47
C ASN A 108 -0.34 -13.70 -3.25
N MET A 109 -0.60 -14.47 -4.32
CA MET A 109 -0.70 -15.94 -4.22
C MET A 109 0.67 -16.60 -4.08
N PHE A 110 1.67 -16.12 -4.83
CA PHE A 110 3.01 -16.67 -4.81
C PHE A 110 3.73 -16.44 -3.48
N ILE A 111 3.52 -15.29 -2.84
CA ILE A 111 4.28 -14.93 -1.64
C ILE A 111 3.99 -15.84 -0.44
N ASN A 112 2.79 -16.40 -0.37
CA ASN A 112 2.43 -17.38 0.67
C ASN A 112 3.16 -18.72 0.52
N ARG A 113 3.72 -19.01 -0.66
CA ARG A 113 4.47 -20.24 -0.94
C ARG A 113 5.98 -20.07 -0.78
N ILE A 114 6.47 -18.86 -0.51
CA ILE A 114 7.89 -18.55 -0.46
C ILE A 114 8.41 -18.64 0.98
N SER A 115 9.37 -19.54 1.20
CA SER A 115 9.98 -19.76 2.53
C SER A 115 10.88 -18.61 3.01
N ARG A 116 11.33 -17.74 2.10
CA ARG A 116 12.16 -16.54 2.41
C ARG A 116 11.63 -15.27 1.71
N PRO A 117 10.63 -14.61 2.30
CA PRO A 117 10.05 -13.40 1.74
C PRO A 117 11.04 -12.23 1.58
N SER A 118 12.06 -12.11 2.44
CA SER A 118 13.03 -11.01 2.37
C SER A 118 13.84 -11.03 1.07
N LEU A 119 14.35 -12.20 0.68
CA LEU A 119 15.11 -12.40 -0.55
C LEU A 119 14.23 -12.20 -1.79
N TYR A 120 12.97 -12.63 -1.73
CA TYR A 120 12.02 -12.39 -2.81
C TYR A 120 11.80 -10.89 -3.04
N ILE A 121 11.54 -10.12 -1.97
CA ILE A 121 11.35 -8.67 -2.05
C ILE A 121 12.64 -7.99 -2.52
N ALA A 122 13.80 -8.39 -2.03
CA ALA A 122 15.08 -7.82 -2.45
C ALA A 122 15.40 -8.11 -3.92
N CYS A 123 15.18 -9.34 -4.40
CA CYS A 123 15.35 -9.69 -5.82
C CYS A 123 14.37 -8.93 -6.71
N ALA A 124 13.10 -8.83 -6.31
CA ALA A 124 12.11 -8.04 -7.02
C ALA A 124 12.53 -6.56 -7.07
N MET A 125 13.03 -6.01 -5.96
CA MET A 125 13.51 -4.63 -5.88
C MET A 125 14.74 -4.39 -6.74
N LEU A 126 15.66 -5.36 -6.83
CA LEU A 126 16.84 -5.27 -7.67
C LEU A 126 16.47 -5.29 -9.16
N LEU A 127 15.55 -6.17 -9.56
CA LEU A 127 15.00 -6.20 -10.92
C LEU A 127 14.25 -4.90 -11.25
N TRP A 128 13.46 -4.40 -10.31
CA TRP A 128 12.71 -3.16 -10.44
C TRP A 128 13.67 -1.95 -10.61
N GLY A 129 14.72 -1.83 -9.80
CA GLY A 129 15.75 -0.79 -9.94
C GLY A 129 16.53 -0.89 -11.26
N LEU A 130 16.81 -2.11 -11.73
CA LEU A 130 17.41 -2.34 -13.05
C LEU A 130 16.50 -1.84 -14.18
N VAL A 131 15.22 -2.20 -14.15
CA VAL A 131 14.23 -1.75 -15.14
C VAL A 131 14.04 -0.22 -15.08
N SER A 132 14.07 0.38 -13.89
CA SER A 132 14.05 1.84 -13.74
C SER A 132 15.25 2.49 -14.42
N THR A 133 16.46 1.95 -14.18
CA THR A 133 17.71 2.43 -14.81
C THR A 133 17.64 2.34 -16.34
N LEU A 134 17.07 1.27 -16.88
CA LEU A 134 16.87 1.10 -18.33
C LEU A 134 15.94 2.15 -18.95
N SER A 135 15.06 2.79 -18.16
CA SER A 135 14.22 3.90 -18.64
C SER A 135 15.05 5.08 -19.18
N GLY A 136 16.23 5.33 -18.60
CA GLY A 136 17.14 6.38 -19.07
C GLY A 136 17.84 6.08 -20.40
N VAL A 137 17.75 4.84 -20.89
CA VAL A 137 18.39 4.38 -22.15
C VAL A 137 17.42 4.44 -23.33
N VAL A 138 16.14 4.66 -23.09
CA VAL A 138 15.11 4.65 -24.14
C VAL A 138 15.25 5.85 -25.09
N HIS A 139 14.90 5.61 -26.36
CA HIS A 139 14.91 6.61 -27.43
C HIS A 139 13.57 6.75 -28.18
N ASN A 140 12.56 5.94 -27.85
CA ASN A 140 11.27 5.92 -28.54
C ASN A 140 10.10 5.68 -27.58
N PHE A 141 8.88 6.01 -28.04
CA PHE A 141 7.64 5.75 -27.31
C PHE A 141 7.47 4.29 -26.92
N THR A 142 7.64 3.37 -27.89
CA THR A 142 7.45 1.92 -27.66
C THR A 142 8.35 1.38 -26.56
N GLY A 143 9.63 1.75 -26.55
CA GLY A 143 10.57 1.33 -25.52
C GLY A 143 10.18 1.88 -24.14
N MET A 144 9.66 3.10 -24.09
CA MET A 144 9.21 3.72 -22.84
C MET A 144 8.00 2.97 -22.28
N VAL A 145 7.01 2.67 -23.12
CA VAL A 145 5.81 1.91 -22.74
C VAL A 145 6.17 0.51 -22.25
N LEU A 146 7.05 -0.21 -22.96
CA LEU A 146 7.46 -1.56 -22.57
C LEU A 146 8.17 -1.57 -21.22
N ILE A 147 9.16 -0.68 -21.03
CA ILE A 147 9.86 -0.57 -19.75
C ILE A 147 8.90 -0.22 -18.62
N ARG A 148 7.93 0.67 -18.86
CA ARG A 148 6.92 1.04 -17.85
C ARG A 148 5.97 -0.09 -17.49
N PHE A 149 5.56 -0.89 -18.46
CA PHE A 149 4.77 -2.08 -18.22
C PHE A 149 5.53 -3.07 -17.33
N PHE A 150 6.79 -3.38 -17.68
CA PHE A 150 7.61 -4.29 -16.89
C PHE A 150 7.98 -3.72 -15.52
N LEU A 151 8.16 -2.40 -15.41
CA LEU A 151 8.37 -1.73 -14.14
C LEU A 151 7.19 -2.02 -13.20
N GLY A 152 5.96 -1.71 -13.63
CA GLY A 152 4.76 -1.98 -12.85
C GLY A 152 4.55 -3.47 -12.53
N PHE A 153 4.88 -4.35 -13.48
CA PHE A 153 4.81 -5.79 -13.31
C PHE A 153 5.71 -6.28 -12.17
N VAL A 154 6.97 -5.88 -12.13
CA VAL A 154 7.92 -6.29 -11.07
C VAL A 154 7.57 -5.63 -9.74
N GLU A 155 7.12 -4.38 -9.79
CA GLU A 155 6.83 -3.56 -8.62
C GLU A 155 5.61 -4.04 -7.81
N ALA A 156 4.66 -4.73 -8.46
CA ALA A 156 3.46 -5.27 -7.83
C ALA A 156 3.72 -6.19 -6.64
N ALA A 157 4.90 -6.81 -6.58
CA ALA A 157 5.28 -7.74 -5.53
C ALA A 157 5.63 -7.08 -4.19
N PHE A 158 6.03 -5.81 -4.20
CA PHE A 158 6.56 -5.14 -3.01
C PHE A 158 5.50 -4.96 -1.92
N LEU A 159 4.37 -4.33 -2.26
CA LEU A 159 3.34 -3.95 -1.28
C LEU A 159 2.71 -5.16 -0.55
N PRO A 160 2.22 -6.22 -1.24
CA PRO A 160 1.71 -7.39 -0.55
C PRO A 160 2.79 -8.08 0.28
N GLY A 161 4.04 -8.10 -0.18
CA GLY A 161 5.15 -8.68 0.57
C GLY A 161 5.55 -7.93 1.83
N ALA A 162 5.61 -6.60 1.76
CA ALA A 162 5.86 -5.77 2.92
C ALA A 162 4.76 -5.96 3.98
N LEU A 163 3.48 -5.95 3.56
CA LEU A 163 2.34 -6.14 4.46
C LEU A 163 2.32 -7.54 5.09
N LEU A 164 2.65 -8.59 4.34
CA LEU A 164 2.75 -9.95 4.87
C LEU A 164 3.85 -10.06 5.93
N ILE A 165 5.05 -9.54 5.66
CA ILE A 165 6.14 -9.60 6.64
C ILE A 165 5.75 -8.82 7.90
N LEU A 166 5.15 -7.64 7.76
CA LEU A 166 4.69 -6.85 8.90
C LEU A 166 3.61 -7.60 9.71
N SER A 167 2.65 -8.27 9.05
CA SER A 167 1.58 -9.00 9.74
C SER A 167 2.06 -10.26 10.48
N LYS A 168 3.23 -10.80 10.13
CA LYS A 168 3.82 -11.96 10.82
C LYS A 168 4.66 -11.60 12.05
N TRP A 169 4.94 -10.31 12.26
CA TRP A 169 5.81 -9.85 13.35
C TRP A 169 5.13 -8.87 14.32
N TYR A 170 4.12 -8.14 13.85
CA TYR A 170 3.38 -7.15 14.65
C TYR A 170 1.96 -7.63 14.93
N THR A 171 1.46 -7.33 16.13
CA THR A 171 0.06 -7.60 16.51
C THR A 171 -0.89 -6.66 15.77
N ARG A 172 -2.18 -6.97 15.71
CA ARG A 172 -3.19 -6.14 14.98
C ARG A 172 -3.18 -4.67 15.38
N LYS A 173 -3.11 -4.39 16.71
CA LYS A 173 -3.03 -3.03 17.26
C LYS A 173 -1.78 -2.31 16.79
N GLU A 174 -0.66 -3.04 16.72
CA GLU A 174 0.62 -2.47 16.30
C GLU A 174 0.65 -2.23 14.78
N LEU A 175 0.14 -3.17 14.00
CA LEU A 175 0.15 -3.19 12.54
C LEU A 175 -0.51 -1.95 11.94
N THR A 176 -1.62 -1.47 12.52
CA THR A 176 -2.34 -0.28 12.05
C THR A 176 -1.44 0.96 12.04
N THR A 177 -0.73 1.22 13.14
CA THR A 177 0.19 2.37 13.22
C THR A 177 1.39 2.21 12.29
N ARG A 178 1.96 1.01 12.16
CA ARG A 178 3.13 0.78 11.28
C ARG A 178 2.75 0.91 9.81
N ASN A 179 1.57 0.43 9.42
CA ASN A 179 1.02 0.63 8.08
C ASN A 179 0.82 2.13 7.80
N ALA A 180 0.28 2.90 8.77
CA ALA A 180 0.15 4.35 8.61
C ALA A 180 1.51 5.03 8.37
N ILE A 181 2.57 4.64 9.09
CA ILE A 181 3.94 5.12 8.88
C ILE A 181 4.47 4.72 7.50
N LEU A 182 4.25 3.47 7.08
CA LEU A 182 4.62 2.98 5.74
C LEU A 182 3.98 3.84 4.65
N PHE A 183 2.67 4.08 4.74
CA PHE A 183 1.95 4.92 3.78
C PHE A 183 2.36 6.40 3.82
N CYS A 184 2.79 6.93 4.98
CA CYS A 184 3.38 8.28 5.03
C CYS A 184 4.66 8.40 4.17
N GLY A 185 5.36 7.28 3.94
CA GLY A 185 6.49 7.22 3.00
C GLY A 185 6.12 7.68 1.58
N ASN A 186 4.88 7.47 1.13
CA ASN A 186 4.42 7.98 -0.17
C ASN A 186 4.45 9.52 -0.24
N LEU A 187 3.91 10.19 0.79
CA LEU A 187 3.86 11.65 0.85
C LEU A 187 5.26 12.26 0.89
N ILE A 188 6.13 11.66 1.70
CA ILE A 188 7.53 12.06 1.81
C ILE A 188 8.26 11.85 0.48
N SER A 189 8.00 10.73 -0.20
CA SER A 189 8.57 10.45 -1.52
C SER A 189 8.25 11.54 -2.54
N ASN A 190 7.00 12.01 -2.59
CA ASN A 190 6.62 13.12 -3.48
C ASN A 190 7.44 14.39 -3.21
N ALA A 191 7.70 14.70 -1.94
CA ALA A 191 8.52 15.84 -1.54
C ALA A 191 9.99 15.67 -1.97
N PHE A 192 10.56 14.48 -1.75
CA PHE A 192 11.96 14.18 -2.11
C PHE A 192 12.17 14.03 -3.61
N SER A 193 11.24 13.45 -4.37
CA SER A 193 11.32 13.34 -5.84
C SER A 193 11.46 14.70 -6.48
N ALA A 194 10.70 15.70 -6.01
CA ALA A 194 10.82 17.06 -6.50
C ALA A 194 12.19 17.69 -6.19
N LEU A 195 12.77 17.41 -5.00
CA LEU A 195 14.08 17.92 -4.60
C LEU A 195 15.24 17.25 -5.37
N ILE A 196 15.22 15.92 -5.48
CA ILE A 196 16.21 15.15 -6.26
C ILE A 196 16.11 15.56 -7.72
N GLY A 197 14.89 15.65 -8.24
CA GLY A 197 14.59 16.21 -9.55
C GLY A 197 15.22 17.58 -9.72
N ALA A 198 15.01 18.53 -8.80
CA ALA A 198 15.59 19.87 -8.89
C ALA A 198 17.12 19.83 -9.01
N GLY A 199 17.80 19.05 -8.16
CA GLY A 199 19.27 18.99 -8.09
C GLY A 199 19.93 18.22 -9.24
N VAL A 200 19.38 17.07 -9.63
CA VAL A 200 19.89 16.29 -10.76
C VAL A 200 19.61 17.02 -12.05
N LEU A 201 18.38 17.50 -12.21
CA LEU A 201 17.97 18.11 -13.45
C LEU A 201 18.70 19.45 -13.63
N SER A 202 18.97 20.26 -12.61
CA SER A 202 19.72 21.51 -12.75
C SER A 202 21.16 21.33 -13.23
N ASN A 203 21.85 20.29 -12.76
CA ASN A 203 23.31 20.18 -12.87
C ASN A 203 23.79 19.21 -13.96
N MET A 204 22.94 18.29 -14.42
CA MET A 204 23.36 17.17 -15.27
C MET A 204 23.06 17.35 -16.76
N GLN A 205 22.66 18.55 -17.20
CA GLN A 205 22.37 18.80 -18.61
C GLN A 205 23.66 18.81 -19.44
N GLY A 206 23.76 17.90 -20.43
CA GLY A 206 24.93 17.81 -21.32
C GLY A 206 26.11 17.06 -20.72
N VAL A 207 26.01 16.59 -19.47
CA VAL A 207 27.03 15.76 -18.83
C VAL A 207 27.10 14.41 -19.56
N LEU A 208 28.31 14.04 -20.01
CA LEU A 208 28.58 12.90 -20.90
C LEU A 208 27.77 12.92 -22.21
N GLY A 209 27.31 14.10 -22.67
CA GLY A 209 26.52 14.22 -23.90
C GLY A 209 25.06 13.78 -23.76
N HIS A 210 24.58 13.54 -22.53
CA HIS A 210 23.21 13.09 -22.28
C HIS A 210 22.32 14.20 -21.71
N ALA A 211 21.02 14.10 -21.98
CA ALA A 211 20.01 14.97 -21.38
C ALA A 211 19.89 14.70 -19.88
N ALA A 212 19.61 15.74 -19.09
CA ALA A 212 19.57 15.63 -17.63
C ALA A 212 18.49 14.65 -17.13
N TRP A 213 17.40 14.46 -17.89
CA TRP A 213 16.32 13.54 -17.51
C TRP A 213 16.77 12.08 -17.49
N ARG A 214 17.77 11.69 -18.30
CA ARG A 214 18.32 10.33 -18.31
C ARG A 214 19.11 10.03 -17.03
N TRP A 215 19.90 11.02 -16.59
CA TRP A 215 20.65 10.96 -15.33
C TRP A 215 19.75 10.79 -14.11
N LEU A 216 18.53 11.35 -14.13
CA LEU A 216 17.54 11.12 -13.09
C LEU A 216 17.24 9.63 -12.92
N PHE A 217 16.91 8.94 -14.01
CA PHE A 217 16.63 7.50 -13.98
C PHE A 217 17.86 6.65 -13.61
N TRP A 218 19.07 7.03 -14.07
CA TRP A 218 20.28 6.28 -13.74
C TRP A 218 20.70 6.41 -12.27
N ILE A 219 20.66 7.63 -11.73
CA ILE A 219 21.05 7.88 -10.34
C ILE A 219 20.04 7.21 -9.39
N GLU A 220 18.75 7.44 -9.62
CA GLU A 220 17.72 6.89 -8.74
C GLU A 220 17.64 5.37 -8.85
N GLY A 221 17.70 4.80 -10.06
CA GLY A 221 17.75 3.36 -10.26
C GLY A 221 18.97 2.70 -9.60
N ALA A 222 20.15 3.35 -9.64
CA ALA A 222 21.35 2.86 -8.96
C ALA A 222 21.21 2.88 -7.43
N ILE A 223 20.62 3.94 -6.88
CA ILE A 223 20.32 4.03 -5.44
C ILE A 223 19.33 2.93 -5.05
N THR A 224 18.26 2.73 -5.82
CA THR A 224 17.28 1.65 -5.60
C THR A 224 17.95 0.27 -5.60
N MET A 225 18.86 -0.02 -6.53
CA MET A 225 19.61 -1.27 -6.54
C MET A 225 20.54 -1.42 -5.32
N ALA A 226 21.22 -0.36 -4.89
CA ALA A 226 22.05 -0.38 -3.69
C ALA A 226 21.22 -0.67 -2.42
N VAL A 227 20.05 -0.03 -2.31
CA VAL A 227 19.10 -0.30 -1.21
C VAL A 227 18.58 -1.72 -1.29
N ALA A 228 18.30 -2.26 -2.49
CA ALA A 228 17.85 -3.65 -2.66
C ALA A 228 18.87 -4.67 -2.13
N ILE A 229 20.16 -4.46 -2.41
CA ILE A 229 21.24 -5.30 -1.89
C ILE A 229 21.29 -5.21 -0.35
N SER A 230 21.15 -4.02 0.22
CA SER A 230 21.10 -3.85 1.68
C SER A 230 19.87 -4.52 2.28
N ALA A 231 18.73 -4.48 1.59
CA ALA A 231 17.48 -5.09 2.02
C ALA A 231 17.57 -6.62 2.11
N ALA A 232 18.31 -7.27 1.20
CA ALA A 232 18.56 -8.70 1.27
C ALA A 232 19.29 -9.15 2.56
N ILE A 233 20.02 -8.24 3.21
CA ILE A 233 20.81 -8.51 4.42
C ILE A 233 20.06 -8.06 5.68
N ILE A 234 19.38 -6.92 5.62
CA ILE A 234 18.79 -6.24 6.78
C ILE A 234 17.35 -6.70 7.05
N LEU A 235 16.57 -7.03 6.01
CA LEU A 235 15.15 -7.37 6.19
C LEU A 235 14.99 -8.67 6.99
N PRO A 236 14.06 -8.69 7.96
CA PRO A 236 13.75 -9.91 8.69
C PRO A 236 12.96 -10.86 7.77
N ASP A 237 13.37 -12.13 7.76
CA ASP A 237 12.54 -13.22 7.26
C ASP A 237 11.41 -13.56 8.24
N LEU A 238 10.66 -14.64 7.97
CA LEU A 238 9.64 -15.17 8.87
C LEU A 238 10.22 -15.48 10.27
N PRO A 239 9.40 -15.43 11.33
CA PRO A 239 9.87 -15.59 12.72
C PRO A 239 10.76 -16.81 12.96
N HIS A 240 10.48 -17.92 12.27
CA HIS A 240 11.23 -19.17 12.37
C HIS A 240 12.58 -19.20 11.62
N ASN A 241 12.81 -18.33 10.64
CA ASN A 241 14.01 -18.34 9.76
C ASN A 241 14.80 -17.02 9.81
N SER A 242 14.47 -16.13 10.73
CA SER A 242 14.94 -14.74 10.74
C SER A 242 16.39 -14.60 11.21
N ARG A 243 17.25 -13.98 10.41
CA ARG A 243 18.66 -13.76 10.76
C ARG A 243 18.82 -12.68 11.84
N GLY A 244 19.67 -12.93 12.83
CA GLY A 244 20.11 -11.93 13.80
C GLY A 244 19.13 -11.62 14.94
N PHE A 245 18.16 -12.50 15.23
CA PHE A 245 17.40 -12.50 16.48
C PHE A 245 17.91 -13.62 17.40
N THR A 246 17.87 -13.40 18.72
CA THR A 246 18.16 -14.46 19.70
C THR A 246 17.01 -15.46 19.76
N GLU A 247 17.27 -16.66 20.27
CA GLU A 247 16.23 -17.69 20.39
C GLU A 247 15.10 -17.24 21.34
N GLU A 248 15.46 -16.57 22.44
CA GLU A 248 14.51 -15.93 23.36
C GLU A 248 13.63 -14.88 22.66
N GLU A 249 14.21 -14.03 21.81
CA GLU A 249 13.47 -13.02 21.04
C GLU A 249 12.46 -13.67 20.09
N ARG A 250 12.81 -14.80 19.47
CA ARG A 250 11.93 -15.53 18.55
C ARG A 250 10.79 -16.25 19.26
N GLN A 251 11.07 -16.87 20.41
CA GLN A 251 10.05 -17.52 21.23
C GLN A 251 9.01 -16.51 21.71
N VAL A 252 9.46 -15.34 22.20
CA VAL A 252 8.55 -14.24 22.57
C VAL A 252 7.76 -13.73 21.36
N ALA A 253 8.37 -13.63 20.18
CA ALA A 253 7.66 -13.22 18.96
C ALA A 253 6.56 -14.21 18.55
N GLN A 254 6.84 -15.52 18.59
CA GLN A 254 5.88 -16.58 18.28
C GLN A 254 4.73 -16.59 19.28
N LEU A 255 5.04 -16.51 20.59
CA LEU A 255 4.01 -16.42 21.65
C LEU A 255 3.10 -15.22 21.46
N ARG A 256 3.65 -14.04 21.15
CA ARG A 256 2.83 -12.85 20.89
C ARG A 256 1.88 -13.02 19.71
N MET A 257 2.31 -13.72 18.66
CA MET A 257 1.44 -14.02 17.53
C MET A 257 0.39 -15.07 17.88
N ILE A 258 0.73 -16.08 18.68
CA ILE A 258 -0.24 -17.09 19.15
C ILE A 258 -1.31 -16.42 20.03
N GLU A 259 -0.91 -15.53 20.94
CA GLU A 259 -1.83 -14.75 21.79
C GLU A 259 -2.75 -13.84 20.96
N ASP A 260 -2.24 -13.18 19.91
CA ASP A 260 -3.03 -12.28 19.03
C ASP A 260 -3.90 -13.05 18.01
N VAL A 261 -3.51 -14.28 17.64
CA VAL A 261 -4.29 -15.19 16.77
C VAL A 261 -5.41 -15.87 17.56
N GLY A 262 -5.17 -16.23 18.83
CA GLY A 262 -6.20 -16.76 19.72
C GLY A 262 -7.39 -15.81 19.94
N GLU A 263 -7.20 -14.49 19.74
CA GLU A 263 -8.24 -13.46 19.88
C GLU A 263 -9.10 -13.20 18.62
N ALA A 264 -8.88 -13.83 17.45
CA ALA A 264 -9.88 -13.76 16.37
C ALA A 264 -9.74 -14.82 15.26
N ASP A 265 -10.89 -15.46 14.99
CA ASP A 265 -11.28 -16.30 13.84
C ASP A 265 -10.18 -17.21 13.28
N THR A 266 -10.15 -18.44 13.78
CA THR A 266 -9.74 -19.60 12.97
C THR A 266 -10.63 -19.67 11.74
N ASP A 267 -10.12 -19.20 10.60
CA ASP A 267 -10.60 -19.64 9.28
C ASP A 267 -10.65 -21.18 9.35
N SER A 268 -11.84 -21.75 9.20
CA SER A 268 -12.01 -23.18 9.27
C SER A 268 -11.11 -23.83 8.20
N SER A 269 -10.38 -24.87 8.56
CA SER A 269 -9.48 -25.61 7.66
C SER A 269 -10.20 -26.24 6.45
N GLU A 270 -11.52 -26.09 6.36
CA GLU A 270 -12.39 -26.54 5.27
C GLU A 270 -12.73 -25.44 4.25
N GLU A 271 -12.40 -24.17 4.51
CA GLU A 271 -12.72 -23.07 3.61
C GLU A 271 -11.62 -22.86 2.56
N GLY A 272 -11.83 -23.44 1.38
CA GLY A 272 -10.99 -23.17 0.22
C GLY A 272 -10.95 -21.67 -0.11
N ILE A 273 -9.81 -21.18 -0.63
CA ILE A 273 -9.57 -19.77 -1.04
C ILE A 273 -10.73 -19.19 -1.88
N PHE A 274 -11.43 -20.04 -2.63
CA PHE A 274 -12.57 -19.67 -3.47
C PHE A 274 -13.88 -19.39 -2.71
N TYR A 275 -14.05 -19.89 -1.48
CA TYR A 275 -15.23 -19.63 -0.66
C TYR A 275 -15.26 -18.16 -0.19
N GLY A 276 -14.18 -17.68 0.42
CA GLY A 276 -14.03 -16.27 0.80
C GLY A 276 -14.10 -15.33 -0.41
N PHE A 277 -13.57 -15.74 -1.57
CA PHE A 277 -13.71 -15.00 -2.82
C PHE A 277 -15.18 -14.89 -3.29
N ASN A 278 -15.94 -15.98 -3.22
CA ASN A 278 -17.37 -15.99 -3.59
C ASN A 278 -18.22 -15.16 -2.61
N LEU A 279 -17.88 -15.17 -1.32
CA LEU A 279 -18.52 -14.33 -0.31
C LEU A 279 -18.24 -12.85 -0.58
N ALA A 280 -17.00 -12.50 -0.93
CA ALA A 280 -16.62 -11.15 -1.27
C ALA A 280 -17.32 -10.63 -2.54
N ILE A 281 -17.48 -11.46 -3.57
CA ILE A 281 -18.22 -11.09 -4.79
C ILE A 281 -19.70 -10.88 -4.51
N LYS A 282 -20.29 -11.55 -3.53
CA LYS A 282 -21.72 -11.37 -3.21
C LYS A 282 -21.99 -10.17 -2.31
N ASP A 283 -20.95 -9.58 -1.70
CA ASP A 283 -21.12 -8.47 -0.78
C ASP A 283 -21.21 -7.12 -1.51
N VAL A 284 -22.42 -6.56 -1.57
CA VAL A 284 -22.70 -5.22 -2.12
C VAL A 284 -21.83 -4.13 -1.48
N LYS A 285 -21.44 -4.27 -0.21
CA LYS A 285 -20.58 -3.30 0.50
C LYS A 285 -19.21 -3.17 -0.16
N ILE A 286 -18.68 -4.27 -0.69
CA ILE A 286 -17.37 -4.30 -1.34
C ILE A 286 -17.40 -3.48 -2.64
N TYR A 287 -18.45 -3.59 -3.45
CA TYR A 287 -18.59 -2.80 -4.68
C TYR A 287 -18.75 -1.30 -4.43
N ILE A 288 -19.51 -0.92 -3.39
CA ILE A 288 -19.66 0.49 -2.99
C ILE A 288 -18.28 1.05 -2.60
N MET A 289 -17.51 0.30 -1.81
CA MET A 289 -16.17 0.71 -1.40
C MET A 289 -15.19 0.74 -2.57
N MET A 290 -15.22 -0.25 -3.47
CA MET A 290 -14.40 -0.26 -4.69
C MET A 290 -14.63 1.01 -5.51
N LEU A 291 -15.89 1.34 -5.82
CA LEU A 291 -16.22 2.53 -6.61
C LEU A 291 -15.83 3.83 -5.89
N THR A 292 -16.08 3.90 -4.58
CA THR A 292 -15.74 5.05 -3.74
C THR A 292 -14.22 5.32 -3.74
N PHE A 293 -13.42 4.26 -3.60
CA PHE A 293 -11.96 4.36 -3.61
C PHE A 293 -11.37 4.59 -4.99
N THR A 294 -11.93 3.96 -6.03
CA THR A 294 -11.53 4.26 -7.41
C THR A 294 -11.77 5.73 -7.72
N ALA A 295 -12.94 6.29 -7.39
CA ALA A 295 -13.22 7.71 -7.54
C ALA A 295 -12.23 8.58 -6.74
N TYR A 296 -11.91 8.16 -5.50
CA TYR A 296 -10.97 8.90 -4.67
C TYR A 296 -9.58 8.95 -5.30
N VAL A 297 -9.07 7.80 -5.78
CA VAL A 297 -7.78 7.72 -6.47
C VAL A 297 -7.76 8.54 -7.75
N VAL A 298 -8.85 8.56 -8.54
CA VAL A 298 -8.95 9.46 -9.70
C VAL A 298 -8.84 10.92 -9.25
N GLY A 299 -9.48 11.30 -8.14
CA GLY A 299 -9.36 12.65 -7.59
C GLY A 299 -7.94 13.00 -7.12
N LEU A 300 -7.16 12.01 -6.67
CA LEU A 300 -5.76 12.17 -6.26
C LEU A 300 -4.77 12.15 -7.44
N SER A 301 -5.22 11.89 -8.67
CA SER A 301 -4.37 11.77 -9.87
C SER A 301 -3.51 13.00 -10.19
N PHE A 302 -3.87 14.17 -9.64
CA PHE A 302 -3.11 15.41 -9.80
C PHE A 302 -1.66 15.31 -9.34
N ASN A 303 -1.34 14.36 -8.45
CA ASN A 303 0.01 14.09 -7.96
C ASN A 303 1.02 13.86 -9.10
N ALA A 304 0.67 13.05 -10.10
CA ALA A 304 1.54 12.74 -11.23
C ALA A 304 1.81 13.97 -12.13
N PHE A 305 1.03 15.04 -11.99
CA PHE A 305 1.16 16.27 -12.74
C PHE A 305 1.51 17.46 -11.84
N PHE A 306 1.80 17.20 -10.55
CA PHE A 306 1.98 18.24 -9.55
C PHE A 306 3.09 19.23 -9.90
N PRO A 307 4.29 18.81 -10.35
CA PRO A 307 5.31 19.75 -10.81
C PRO A 307 4.85 20.59 -12.01
N THR A 308 4.09 20.00 -12.94
CA THR A 308 3.51 20.71 -14.08
C THR A 308 2.50 21.76 -13.63
N LEU A 309 1.64 21.44 -12.65
CA LEU A 309 0.69 22.39 -12.06
C LEU A 309 1.40 23.53 -11.34
N THR A 310 2.46 23.26 -10.57
CA THR A 310 3.29 24.29 -9.95
C THR A 310 3.94 25.19 -11.00
N GLY A 311 4.36 24.64 -12.14
CA GLY A 311 4.95 25.39 -13.25
C GLY A 311 3.99 26.42 -13.86
N THR A 312 2.67 26.17 -13.81
CA THR A 312 1.66 27.13 -14.27
C THR A 312 1.57 28.41 -13.43
N LEU A 313 2.30 28.49 -12.32
CA LEU A 313 2.44 29.70 -11.50
C LEU A 313 3.44 30.71 -12.10
N GLY A 314 4.18 30.32 -13.13
CA GLY A 314 5.16 31.18 -13.80
C GLY A 314 6.55 31.18 -13.17
N PHE A 315 6.83 30.23 -12.28
CA PHE A 315 8.17 30.03 -11.74
C PHE A 315 9.12 29.43 -12.79
N GLU A 316 10.40 29.74 -12.69
CA GLU A 316 11.43 29.02 -13.44
C GLU A 316 11.46 27.53 -13.06
N TYR A 317 12.15 26.73 -13.87
CA TYR A 317 12.20 25.28 -13.74
C TYR A 317 12.65 24.78 -12.34
N VAL A 318 13.80 25.27 -11.85
CA VAL A 318 14.36 24.81 -10.56
C VAL A 318 13.48 25.29 -9.40
N PRO A 319 13.07 26.57 -9.33
CA PRO A 319 12.10 27.01 -8.34
C PRO A 319 10.78 26.24 -8.39
N THR A 320 10.27 25.84 -9.56
CA THR A 320 9.03 25.05 -9.68
C THR A 320 9.12 23.71 -8.95
N LEU A 321 10.22 22.99 -9.12
CA LEU A 321 10.45 21.72 -8.44
C LEU A 321 10.66 21.91 -6.94
N LEU A 322 11.43 22.92 -6.54
CA LEU A 322 11.63 23.25 -5.12
C LEU A 322 10.32 23.64 -4.43
N MET A 323 9.50 24.48 -5.08
CA MET A 323 8.19 24.92 -4.58
C MET A 323 7.16 23.80 -4.53
N SER A 324 7.38 22.71 -5.27
CA SER A 324 6.51 21.54 -5.25
C SER A 324 6.73 20.67 -4.00
N SER A 325 7.86 20.78 -3.30
CA SER A 325 8.18 19.95 -2.13
C SER A 325 7.42 20.36 -0.84
N PRO A 326 7.33 21.65 -0.45
CA PRO A 326 6.66 22.07 0.79
C PRO A 326 5.19 21.62 0.94
N PRO A 327 4.33 21.65 -0.10
CA PRO A 327 2.96 21.15 0.00
C PRO A 327 2.88 19.68 0.45
N TRP A 328 3.80 18.82 -0.02
CA TRP A 328 3.84 17.40 0.35
C TRP A 328 4.33 17.18 1.78
N VAL A 329 5.31 17.97 2.23
CA VAL A 329 5.75 17.95 3.64
C VAL A 329 4.61 18.37 4.56
N PHE A 330 3.90 19.45 4.21
CA PHE A 330 2.72 19.89 4.96
C PHE A 330 1.63 18.81 4.97
N SER A 331 1.34 18.21 3.82
CA SER A 331 0.38 17.10 3.75
C SER A 331 0.81 15.91 4.61
N CYS A 332 2.11 15.60 4.70
CA CYS A 332 2.60 14.54 5.59
C CYS A 332 2.28 14.84 7.06
N ILE A 333 2.51 16.08 7.50
CA ILE A 333 2.21 16.50 8.88
C ILE A 333 0.70 16.42 9.14
N VAL A 334 -0.12 16.94 8.23
CA VAL A 334 -1.59 16.88 8.34
C VAL A 334 -2.08 15.43 8.37
N SER A 335 -1.52 14.56 7.53
CA SER A 335 -1.85 13.14 7.51
C SER A 335 -1.52 12.42 8.82
N LEU A 336 -0.38 12.73 9.43
CA LEU A 336 0.00 12.15 10.73
C LEU A 336 -0.93 12.62 11.84
N ILE A 337 -1.28 13.91 11.87
CA ILE A 337 -2.23 14.47 12.85
C ILE A 337 -3.62 13.85 12.65
N ASN A 338 -4.09 13.77 11.40
CA ASN A 338 -5.39 13.18 11.06
C ASN A 338 -5.46 11.69 11.43
N ALA A 339 -4.38 10.93 11.18
CA ALA A 339 -4.29 9.53 11.57
C ALA A 339 -4.28 9.34 13.10
N TRP A 340 -3.50 10.16 13.82
CA TRP A 340 -3.47 10.14 15.28
C TRP A 340 -4.81 10.53 15.91
N HIS A 341 -5.48 11.55 15.35
CA HIS A 341 -6.79 11.95 15.82
C HIS A 341 -7.84 10.86 15.56
N SER A 342 -7.83 10.24 14.38
CA SER A 342 -8.72 9.13 14.03
C SER A 342 -8.55 7.93 14.96
N ASP A 343 -7.32 7.59 15.34
CA ASP A 343 -7.07 6.51 16.30
C ASP A 343 -7.63 6.81 17.69
N ARG A 344 -7.67 8.09 18.08
CA ARG A 344 -8.18 8.50 19.40
C ARG A 344 -9.70 8.63 19.44
N THR A 345 -10.31 9.05 18.34
CA THR A 345 -11.76 9.25 18.26
C THR A 345 -12.51 8.02 17.78
N GLU A 346 -11.81 7.04 17.20
CA GLU A 346 -12.36 5.82 16.60
C GLU A 346 -13.38 6.03 15.44
N GLU A 347 -13.71 7.27 15.13
CA GLU A 347 -14.49 7.71 13.97
C GLU A 347 -13.63 7.71 12.70
N LYS A 348 -14.04 6.98 11.66
CA LYS A 348 -13.32 6.88 10.38
C LYS A 348 -13.90 7.79 9.32
N PHE A 349 -15.22 8.00 9.30
CA PHE A 349 -15.90 8.78 8.27
C PHE A 349 -15.36 10.22 8.13
N TRP A 350 -15.33 10.98 9.23
CA TRP A 350 -14.92 12.39 9.20
C TRP A 350 -13.44 12.59 8.87
N HIS A 351 -12.60 11.61 9.22
CA HIS A 351 -11.17 11.62 8.93
C HIS A 351 -10.86 11.32 7.45
N ILE A 352 -11.82 10.78 6.69
CA ILE A 352 -11.74 10.63 5.23
C ILE A 352 -12.35 11.86 4.54
N VAL A 353 -13.56 12.27 4.94
CA VAL A 353 -14.31 13.34 4.26
C VAL A 353 -13.71 14.73 4.53
N GLY A 354 -13.24 15.01 5.75
CA GLY A 354 -12.68 16.31 6.13
C GLY A 354 -11.52 16.75 5.21
N PRO A 355 -10.46 15.93 5.03
CA PRO A 355 -9.37 16.24 4.10
C PRO A 355 -9.82 16.42 2.65
N ILE A 356 -10.81 15.65 2.19
CA ILE A 356 -11.37 15.80 0.83
C ILE A 356 -12.03 17.17 0.67
N CYS A 357 -12.80 17.63 1.66
CA CYS A 357 -13.42 18.95 1.64
C CYS A 357 -12.37 20.08 1.59
N VAL A 358 -11.26 19.95 2.34
CA VAL A 358 -10.14 20.90 2.27
C VAL A 358 -9.51 20.91 0.87
N GLY A 359 -9.31 19.73 0.27
CA GLY A 359 -8.85 19.58 -1.11
C GLY A 359 -9.77 20.24 -2.14
N ILE A 360 -11.09 20.07 -2.00
CA ILE A 360 -12.11 20.71 -2.85
C ILE A 360 -11.95 22.24 -2.81
N VAL A 361 -11.79 22.84 -1.62
CA VAL A 361 -11.55 24.28 -1.48
C VAL A 361 -10.30 24.70 -2.23
N GLY A 362 -9.21 23.92 -2.12
CA GLY A 362 -7.99 24.14 -2.88
C GLY A 362 -8.22 24.13 -4.40
N PHE A 363 -8.94 23.15 -4.93
CA PHE A 363 -9.25 23.08 -6.36
C PHE A 363 -10.13 24.25 -6.82
N VAL A 364 -11.14 24.63 -6.04
CA VAL A 364 -12.02 25.78 -6.34
C VAL A 364 -11.22 27.08 -6.39
N ILE A 365 -10.28 27.30 -5.46
CA ILE A 365 -9.39 28.47 -5.48
C ILE A 365 -8.54 28.46 -6.77
N SER A 366 -7.90 27.33 -7.11
CA SER A 366 -7.10 27.23 -8.33
C SER A 366 -7.89 27.49 -9.62
N MET A 367 -9.20 27.20 -9.65
CA MET A 367 -10.06 27.51 -10.80
C MET A 367 -10.51 28.98 -10.84
N SER A 368 -10.66 29.62 -9.68
CA SER A 368 -11.34 30.91 -9.52
C SER A 368 -10.39 32.12 -9.60
N THR A 369 -9.09 31.95 -9.37
CA THR A 369 -8.13 33.05 -9.35
C THR A 369 -6.85 32.75 -10.13
N LEU A 370 -6.26 33.80 -10.71
CA LEU A 370 -4.94 33.77 -11.33
C LEU A 370 -3.83 34.27 -10.40
N ASN A 371 -4.17 34.69 -9.17
CA ASN A 371 -3.19 35.19 -8.21
C ASN A 371 -2.22 34.07 -7.78
N VAL A 372 -0.93 34.30 -7.96
CA VAL A 372 0.14 33.32 -7.68
C VAL A 372 0.13 32.84 -6.23
N ALA A 373 -0.01 33.76 -5.26
CA ALA A 373 0.00 33.41 -3.84
C ALA A 373 -1.22 32.55 -3.47
N ALA A 374 -2.40 32.91 -3.98
CA ALA A 374 -3.63 32.15 -3.73
C ALA A 374 -3.56 30.74 -4.34
N ARG A 375 -3.03 30.62 -5.57
CA ARG A 375 -2.85 29.31 -6.22
C ARG A 375 -1.76 28.48 -5.55
N TYR A 376 -0.73 29.09 -4.97
CA TYR A 376 0.28 28.37 -4.20
C TYR A 376 -0.31 27.80 -2.91
N VAL A 377 -1.06 28.60 -2.14
CA VAL A 377 -1.80 28.11 -0.95
C VAL A 377 -2.78 27.00 -1.34
N ALA A 378 -3.45 27.12 -2.49
CA ALA A 378 -4.33 26.08 -2.99
C ALA A 378 -3.63 24.72 -3.20
N LEU A 379 -2.34 24.69 -3.58
CA LEU A 379 -1.57 23.45 -3.70
C LEU A 379 -1.37 22.73 -2.36
N PHE A 380 -1.23 23.47 -1.25
CA PHE A 380 -1.17 22.88 0.09
C PHE A 380 -2.50 22.24 0.49
N LEU A 381 -3.60 22.92 0.20
CA LEU A 381 -4.95 22.41 0.46
C LEU A 381 -5.24 21.18 -0.39
N GLN A 382 -4.89 21.20 -1.68
CA GLN A 382 -5.01 20.04 -2.57
C GLN A 382 -4.17 18.86 -2.07
N ALA A 383 -2.89 19.07 -1.74
CA ALA A 383 -2.03 17.99 -1.23
C ALA A 383 -2.62 17.36 0.04
N SER A 384 -3.19 18.15 0.94
CA SER A 384 -3.80 17.66 2.18
C SER A 384 -4.96 16.67 1.97
N SER A 385 -5.56 16.61 0.78
CA SER A 385 -6.60 15.63 0.46
C SER A 385 -6.10 14.18 0.54
N TYR A 386 -4.78 13.94 0.50
CA TYR A 386 -4.19 12.60 0.69
C TYR A 386 -4.33 12.05 2.11
N ALA A 387 -4.59 12.89 3.11
CA ALA A 387 -4.70 12.46 4.50
C ALA A 387 -5.83 11.45 4.76
N GLY A 388 -6.90 11.48 3.94
CA GLY A 388 -7.99 10.50 4.01
C GLY A 388 -7.63 9.12 3.43
N PHE A 389 -6.68 9.06 2.48
CA PHE A 389 -6.33 7.82 1.76
C PHE A 389 -5.56 6.83 2.63
N ILE A 390 -4.69 7.32 3.51
CA ILE A 390 -3.82 6.49 4.35
C ILE A 390 -4.62 5.54 5.26
N ARG A 391 -5.82 5.94 5.70
CA ARG A 391 -6.71 5.13 6.56
C ARG A 391 -7.49 4.04 5.82
N ALA A 392 -7.56 4.17 4.51
CA ALA A 392 -8.55 3.53 3.67
C ALA A 392 -8.05 2.24 2.99
N VAL A 393 -6.73 2.06 2.92
CA VAL A 393 -6.05 1.02 2.11
C VAL A 393 -6.06 -0.37 2.77
N ALA A 394 -6.80 -0.58 3.86
CA ALA A 394 -6.68 -1.79 4.68
C ALA A 394 -7.22 -3.10 4.06
N ILE A 395 -7.81 -3.09 2.86
CA ILE A 395 -8.34 -4.31 2.23
C ILE A 395 -7.69 -4.50 0.86
N ALA A 396 -6.97 -5.63 0.70
CA ALA A 396 -6.18 -5.94 -0.51
C ALA A 396 -6.99 -5.87 -1.81
N MET A 397 -8.24 -6.34 -1.78
CA MET A 397 -9.15 -6.30 -2.93
C MET A 397 -9.56 -4.87 -3.31
N ILE A 398 -9.83 -4.03 -2.30
CA ILE A 398 -10.14 -2.61 -2.52
C ILE A 398 -8.93 -1.88 -3.08
N ASN A 399 -7.74 -2.15 -2.55
CA ASN A 399 -6.51 -1.52 -3.02
C ASN A 399 -6.24 -1.87 -4.50
N ALA A 400 -6.38 -3.14 -4.90
CA ALA A 400 -6.17 -3.55 -6.29
C ALA A 400 -7.15 -2.86 -7.27
N PHE A 401 -8.45 -2.82 -6.93
CA PHE A 401 -9.45 -2.12 -7.75
C PHE A 401 -9.25 -0.60 -7.76
N SER A 402 -8.78 -0.02 -6.65
CA SER A 402 -8.51 1.42 -6.59
C SER A 402 -7.42 1.86 -7.57
N GLN A 403 -6.47 0.98 -7.95
CA GLN A 403 -5.42 1.29 -8.92
C GLN A 403 -5.98 1.55 -10.33
N LEU A 404 -7.18 1.07 -10.67
CA LEU A 404 -7.87 1.46 -11.90
C LEU A 404 -8.12 2.98 -11.95
N GLY A 405 -8.26 3.62 -10.78
CA GLY A 405 -8.36 5.06 -10.67
C GLY A 405 -7.09 5.78 -11.11
N ASN A 406 -5.91 5.20 -10.93
CA ASN A 406 -4.65 5.76 -11.44
C ASN A 406 -4.54 5.64 -12.97
N VAL A 407 -5.06 4.54 -13.54
CA VAL A 407 -5.15 4.36 -15.00
C VAL A 407 -6.04 5.46 -15.61
N ALA A 408 -7.26 5.63 -15.09
CA ALA A 408 -8.17 6.67 -15.57
C ALA A 408 -7.62 8.09 -15.29
N GLY A 409 -7.06 8.30 -14.10
CA GLY A 409 -6.47 9.56 -13.65
C GLY A 409 -5.32 10.05 -14.54
N SER A 410 -4.55 9.13 -15.13
CA SER A 410 -3.46 9.48 -16.05
C SER A 410 -3.94 10.25 -17.29
N TYR A 411 -5.19 10.05 -17.72
CA TYR A 411 -5.79 10.74 -18.87
C TYR A 411 -6.55 12.02 -18.47
N VAL A 412 -6.90 12.20 -17.19
CA VAL A 412 -7.65 13.38 -16.71
C VAL A 412 -6.90 14.69 -16.96
N TRP A 413 -5.57 14.64 -16.93
CA TRP A 413 -4.69 15.79 -17.07
C TRP A 413 -4.14 15.99 -18.49
N ALA A 414 -4.61 15.21 -19.46
CA ALA A 414 -4.30 15.39 -20.88
C ALA A 414 -5.16 16.48 -21.55
N LEU A 415 -5.91 17.27 -20.77
CA LEU A 415 -6.83 18.30 -21.24
C LEU A 415 -6.34 19.71 -20.84
N PRO A 416 -5.33 20.28 -21.52
CA PRO A 416 -4.78 21.59 -21.19
C PRO A 416 -5.73 22.75 -21.56
N GLU A 417 -6.75 22.51 -22.39
CA GLU A 417 -7.72 23.53 -22.79
C GLU A 417 -8.34 24.25 -21.58
N ASN A 418 -8.28 25.59 -21.59
CA ASN A 418 -8.76 26.47 -20.52
C ASN A 418 -8.03 26.32 -19.18
N GLY A 419 -6.73 26.00 -19.18
CA GLY A 419 -5.90 26.03 -17.97
C GLY A 419 -6.27 24.95 -16.96
N PHE A 420 -6.44 23.71 -17.43
CA PHE A 420 -6.81 22.53 -16.64
C PHE A 420 -8.18 22.60 -15.95
N ARG A 421 -9.04 23.59 -16.27
CA ARG A 421 -10.38 23.70 -15.67
C ARG A 421 -11.24 22.46 -15.86
N LYS A 422 -11.15 21.80 -17.02
CA LYS A 422 -11.85 20.53 -17.27
C LYS A 422 -11.33 19.43 -16.33
N SER A 423 -10.01 19.31 -16.17
CA SER A 423 -9.37 18.36 -15.25
C SER A 423 -9.77 18.62 -13.80
N TYR A 424 -9.75 19.88 -13.34
CA TYR A 424 -10.21 20.25 -12.01
C TYR A 424 -11.70 19.92 -11.78
N GLY A 425 -12.56 20.14 -12.78
CA GLY A 425 -13.98 19.76 -12.72
C GLY A 425 -14.19 18.26 -12.58
N ILE A 426 -13.41 17.44 -13.29
CA ILE A 426 -13.44 15.97 -13.16
C ILE A 426 -13.02 15.56 -11.74
N VAL A 427 -11.92 16.10 -11.23
CA VAL A 427 -11.44 15.81 -9.86
C VAL A 427 -12.47 16.18 -8.80
N LEU A 428 -13.05 17.37 -8.89
CA LEU A 428 -14.11 17.82 -7.97
C LEU A 428 -15.33 16.88 -8.02
N SER A 429 -15.72 16.44 -9.20
CA SER A 429 -16.83 15.50 -9.38
C SER A 429 -16.52 14.15 -8.74
N MET A 430 -15.30 13.64 -8.93
CA MET A 430 -14.86 12.37 -8.33
C MET A 430 -14.77 12.44 -6.80
N PHE A 431 -14.29 13.56 -6.24
CA PHE A 431 -14.36 13.79 -4.79
C PHE A 431 -15.79 13.87 -4.28
N GLY A 432 -16.71 14.48 -5.03
CA GLY A 432 -18.15 14.43 -4.72
C GLY A 432 -18.69 13.01 -4.68
N VAL A 433 -18.36 12.18 -5.68
CA VAL A 433 -18.72 10.75 -5.72
C VAL A 433 -18.14 10.01 -4.50
N THR A 434 -16.88 10.30 -4.12
CA THR A 434 -16.26 9.71 -2.93
C THR A 434 -17.01 10.10 -1.65
N ILE A 435 -17.37 11.37 -1.46
CA ILE A 435 -18.11 11.82 -0.27
C ILE A 435 -19.47 11.13 -0.18
N VAL A 436 -20.21 11.06 -1.30
CA VAL A 436 -21.50 10.37 -1.37
C VAL A 436 -21.33 8.87 -1.09
N GLY A 437 -20.31 8.24 -1.65
CA GLY A 437 -19.98 6.83 -1.42
C GLY A 437 -19.65 6.52 0.04
N CYS A 438 -18.80 7.35 0.67
CA CYS A 438 -18.51 7.27 2.11
C CYS A 438 -19.78 7.47 2.95
N TRP A 439 -20.68 8.37 2.54
CA TRP A 439 -21.92 8.63 3.28
C TRP A 439 -22.91 7.47 3.18
N ILE A 440 -23.04 6.86 1.99
CA ILE A 440 -23.81 5.63 1.79
C ILE A 440 -23.24 4.50 2.66
N PHE A 441 -21.92 4.32 2.65
CA PHE A 441 -21.26 3.31 3.47
C PHE A 441 -21.50 3.55 4.97
N ARG A 442 -21.41 4.80 5.43
CA ARG A 442 -21.76 5.20 6.79
C ARG A 442 -23.19 4.82 7.15
N MET A 443 -24.16 5.08 6.27
CA MET A 443 -25.56 4.71 6.51
C MET A 443 -25.75 3.19 6.63
N ILE A 444 -25.05 2.41 5.82
CA ILE A 444 -25.06 0.94 5.92
C ILE A 444 -24.49 0.48 7.26
N LEU A 445 -23.37 1.05 7.71
CA LEU A 445 -22.77 0.70 9.00
C LEU A 445 -23.66 1.08 10.18
N VAL A 446 -24.32 2.24 10.12
CA VAL A 446 -25.29 2.67 11.14
C VAL A 446 -26.50 1.73 11.17
N ASP A 447 -27.01 1.30 10.01
CA ASP A 447 -28.11 0.33 9.93
C ASP A 447 -27.71 -1.04 10.49
N LEU A 448 -26.49 -1.48 10.20
CA LEU A 448 -25.92 -2.71 10.76
C LEU A 448 -25.76 -2.63 12.28
N ASN A 449 -25.26 -1.52 12.81
CA ASN A 449 -25.18 -1.28 14.25
C ASN A 449 -26.58 -1.28 14.88
N LYS A 450 -27.59 -0.70 14.22
CA LYS A 450 -28.99 -0.74 14.70
C LYS A 450 -29.57 -2.16 14.69
N LYS A 451 -29.25 -2.98 13.70
CA LYS A 451 -29.67 -4.39 13.66
C LYS A 451 -29.03 -5.21 14.76
N LEU A 452 -27.75 -4.96 15.05
CA LEU A 452 -27.04 -5.54 16.20
C LEU A 452 -27.69 -5.11 17.53
N ASP A 453 -28.04 -3.82 17.68
CA ASP A 453 -28.75 -3.30 18.85
C ASP A 453 -30.16 -3.90 18.99
N ALA A 454 -30.83 -4.21 17.87
CA ALA A 454 -32.13 -4.88 17.83
C ALA A 454 -32.06 -6.39 18.14
N GLY A 455 -30.86 -6.95 18.32
CA GLY A 455 -30.64 -8.38 18.60
C GLY A 455 -30.82 -9.29 17.39
N GLU A 456 -30.97 -8.72 16.19
CA GLU A 456 -30.87 -9.50 14.95
C GLU A 456 -29.39 -9.81 14.71
N SER A 457 -29.06 -11.10 14.56
CA SER A 457 -27.72 -11.49 14.13
C SER A 457 -27.46 -10.88 12.76
N ALA A 458 -26.68 -9.79 12.69
CA ALA A 458 -26.28 -9.15 11.44
C ALA A 458 -25.47 -10.08 10.51
N TRP A 459 -25.12 -11.27 11.00
CA TRP A 459 -24.40 -12.34 10.34
C TRP A 459 -25.25 -13.61 10.35
N GLU A 460 -25.46 -14.24 9.20
CA GLU A 460 -25.89 -15.65 9.15
C GLU A 460 -24.76 -16.52 9.70
N THR A 461 -24.78 -16.79 11.01
CA THR A 461 -23.77 -17.64 11.64
C THR A 461 -24.13 -19.10 11.37
N ARG A 462 -23.36 -19.81 10.53
CA ARG A 462 -23.44 -21.27 10.48
C ARG A 462 -23.07 -21.82 11.85
N ARG A 463 -23.86 -22.79 12.34
CA ARG A 463 -23.68 -23.41 13.66
C ARG A 463 -22.27 -24.00 13.88
N ASP A 464 -21.60 -24.43 12.82
CA ASP A 464 -20.23 -24.98 12.89
C ASP A 464 -19.19 -23.93 13.31
N VAL A 465 -19.29 -22.69 12.81
CA VAL A 465 -18.36 -21.61 13.18
C VAL A 465 -18.59 -21.20 14.64
N ALA A 466 -19.85 -21.15 15.07
CA ALA A 466 -20.19 -20.82 16.46
C ALA A 466 -19.71 -21.87 17.47
N ALA A 467 -19.73 -23.16 17.09
CA ALA A 467 -19.22 -24.25 17.93
C ALA A 467 -17.69 -24.26 18.00
N GLN A 468 -17.00 -23.88 16.92
CA GLN A 468 -15.54 -23.82 16.86
C GLN A 468 -14.98 -22.60 17.63
N THR A 469 -15.60 -21.41 17.53
CA THR A 469 -15.18 -20.25 18.33
C THR A 469 -15.28 -20.54 19.84
N ALA A 470 -16.34 -21.24 20.26
CA ALA A 470 -16.54 -21.61 21.66
C ALA A 470 -15.50 -22.63 22.19
N ALA A 471 -14.89 -23.42 21.30
CA ALA A 471 -13.89 -24.43 21.66
C ALA A 471 -12.46 -23.87 21.72
N VAL A 472 -12.16 -22.80 20.96
CA VAL A 472 -10.81 -22.24 20.82
C VAL A 472 -10.44 -21.27 21.95
N GLU A 473 -11.41 -20.56 22.55
CA GLU A 473 -11.13 -19.52 23.55
C GLU A 473 -10.91 -20.04 24.99
N VAL A 474 -11.02 -21.35 25.27
CA VAL A 474 -11.01 -21.92 26.64
C VAL A 474 -11.85 -21.06 27.60
N MET A 475 -13.07 -20.72 27.18
CA MET A 475 -14.02 -20.04 28.04
C MET A 475 -14.84 -21.08 28.79
N ASP A 476 -14.76 -21.08 30.12
CA ASP A 476 -15.55 -21.95 31.01
C ASP A 476 -17.07 -21.73 30.90
N ASN A 477 -17.52 -20.72 30.14
CA ASN A 477 -18.93 -20.34 30.08
C ASN A 477 -19.38 -19.80 28.69
N PRO A 478 -20.37 -20.42 28.02
CA PRO A 478 -20.93 -19.96 26.75
C PRO A 478 -21.51 -18.53 26.78
N ASP A 479 -21.86 -18.04 27.96
CA ASP A 479 -22.41 -16.69 28.17
C ASP A 479 -21.38 -15.57 28.01
N GLU A 480 -20.08 -15.86 28.12
CA GLU A 480 -19.01 -14.87 28.02
C GLU A 480 -18.63 -14.58 26.57
N ALA A 481 -18.62 -15.62 25.73
CA ALA A 481 -18.51 -15.50 24.27
C ALA A 481 -19.70 -14.74 23.65
N LEU A 482 -20.91 -14.89 24.21
CA LEU A 482 -22.09 -14.11 23.82
C LEU A 482 -22.01 -12.64 24.27
N ARG A 483 -21.29 -12.33 25.37
CA ARG A 483 -21.05 -10.96 25.83
C ARG A 483 -20.01 -10.23 24.98
N MET A 484 -18.88 -10.86 24.64
CA MET A 484 -17.91 -10.28 23.70
C MET A 484 -18.52 -10.03 22.31
N LYS A 485 -19.41 -10.92 21.83
CA LYS A 485 -20.17 -10.73 20.59
C LYS A 485 -21.19 -9.59 20.65
N ARG A 486 -21.70 -9.25 21.84
CA ARG A 486 -22.62 -8.11 22.06
C ARG A 486 -21.92 -6.75 22.06
N ASP A 487 -20.63 -6.71 22.38
CA ASP A 487 -19.85 -5.47 22.42
C ASP A 487 -19.20 -5.12 21.07
N PHE A 488 -19.29 -5.99 20.06
CA PHE A 488 -18.80 -5.69 18.71
C PHE A 488 -19.65 -4.59 18.05
N ARG A 489 -19.01 -3.50 17.66
CA ARG A 489 -19.63 -2.40 16.90
C ARG A 489 -18.81 -2.09 15.66
N TYR A 490 -19.50 -1.82 14.56
CA TYR A 490 -18.83 -1.28 13.38
C TYR A 490 -18.38 0.16 13.65
N LEU A 491 -17.10 0.41 13.41
CA LEU A 491 -16.50 1.75 13.48
C LEU A 491 -17.04 2.60 12.32
N ILE A 492 -17.68 3.72 12.65
CA ILE A 492 -18.46 4.58 11.74
C ILE A 492 -17.58 5.49 10.88
#